data_AF-A0A4P6PG63-F1
#
_entry.id   AF-A0A4P6PG63-F1
#
_cell.length_a   1.000
_cell.length_b   1.000
_cell.length_c   1.000
_cell.angle_alpha   90.00
_cell.angle_beta   90.00
_cell.angle_gamma   90.00
#
_symmetry.space_group_name_H-M   'P 1'
#
loop_
_entity.id
_entity.type
_entity.pdbx_description
1 polymer ?
#
loop_
_entity_poly.entity_id
_entity_poly.type
_entity_poly.pdbx_seq_one_letter_code
_entity_poly.pdbx_strand_id
1 'polypeptide(L)'
;MRLWISTVLLGAGLAAQVEAGMSYEATFESLDRHETPEWFKDAKFGIYTHWTPTTVGNEIAGVGWYPFYMYADVTINRYPPMMGHPAETNEGPHWAYTEHVKRFGEPKDFGWKDLLKTFQPKSFDAAEWADLFEEAGARFAGPVAIHHDGYAMWNSSVTRWNAQTQAGFDPSKELEREIRKRGMKFIASFHHSHTWRYFIPSYRHDGTDPEYVDLYFEPHRYGDPLSPRFKKWWRGLLDEYIEKYDPDMIWMDMGTRDIPNDLMYPFLADYYNHGEKSGKEVATTVKSYSPYLPGAIVDYEKGRVKDLEPKPWLTDDTVAPGWFHSSRPGVKTANDIIDILADIVSKNGCLLLNVGPTSDGVIPESEKEILRTVGAWLKVNGEAIYDTRPWHTAGEGPTEIEKSGGFLKKVHYTAEDIRYTQSKDHKTVYAIVLDRPEGQILMKSVTASDGVAGVSLLGSGVDIEWKQTAAGLSVRMPEDVAEAHAYVFKLNR
;
A
#
# COMPACT_ATOMS: atom_id res chain seq x y z
N MET A 1 -65.01 36.63 37.78
CA MET A 1 -63.58 36.80 38.05
C MET A 1 -62.89 35.48 37.72
N ARG A 2 -62.21 35.39 36.58
CA ARG A 2 -61.70 34.13 36.01
C ARG A 2 -60.31 33.80 36.56
N LEU A 3 -60.15 32.59 37.11
CA LEU A 3 -58.87 31.97 37.48
C LEU A 3 -58.03 31.70 36.23
N TRP A 4 -56.73 31.98 36.31
CA TRP A 4 -55.73 31.52 35.35
C TRP A 4 -54.84 30.48 36.02
N ILE A 5 -54.91 29.25 35.52
CA ILE A 5 -54.01 28.14 35.86
C ILE A 5 -52.78 28.30 34.95
N SER A 6 -51.59 28.44 35.53
CA SER A 6 -50.33 28.42 34.79
C SER A 6 -49.76 26.99 34.84
N THR A 7 -49.76 26.33 33.69
CA THR A 7 -49.13 25.02 33.49
C THR A 7 -47.62 25.20 33.35
N VAL A 8 -46.83 24.59 34.24
CA VAL A 8 -45.38 24.48 34.11
C VAL A 8 -45.07 23.27 33.21
N LEU A 9 -44.51 23.52 32.03
CA LEU A 9 -43.92 22.50 31.16
C LEU A 9 -42.46 22.29 31.59
N LEU A 10 -42.16 21.14 32.21
CA LEU A 10 -40.80 20.64 32.34
C LEU A 10 -40.34 20.14 30.96
N GLY A 11 -39.39 20.84 30.35
CA GLY A 11 -38.65 20.31 29.19
C GLY A 11 -37.65 19.26 29.67
N ALA A 12 -37.88 18.00 29.32
CA ALA A 12 -36.88 16.95 29.44
C ALA A 12 -35.86 17.14 28.30
N GLY A 13 -34.63 17.52 28.64
CA GLY A 13 -33.52 17.50 27.70
C GLY A 13 -33.16 16.06 27.36
N LEU A 14 -33.21 15.68 26.09
CA LEU A 14 -32.53 14.49 25.60
C LEU A 14 -31.02 14.73 25.74
N ALA A 15 -30.41 14.12 26.75
CA ALA A 15 -28.98 13.89 26.74
C ALA A 15 -28.68 12.86 25.64
N ALA A 16 -27.91 13.26 24.63
CA ALA A 16 -27.35 12.32 23.67
C ALA A 16 -26.49 11.30 24.45
N GLN A 17 -26.88 10.03 24.42
CA GLN A 17 -26.01 8.95 24.85
C GLN A 17 -24.83 8.93 23.87
N VAL A 18 -23.65 9.31 24.37
CA VAL A 18 -22.39 8.99 23.69
C VAL A 18 -22.29 7.47 23.73
N GLU A 19 -22.38 6.81 22.58
CA GLU A 19 -22.05 5.39 22.49
C GLU A 19 -20.65 5.18 23.05
N ALA A 20 -20.51 4.27 24.02
CA ALA A 20 -19.20 3.92 24.53
C ALA A 20 -18.41 3.27 23.39
N GLY A 21 -17.31 3.92 22.97
CA GLY A 21 -16.41 3.38 21.93
C GLY A 21 -15.96 1.96 22.27
N MET A 22 -15.62 1.18 21.25
CA MET A 22 -15.18 -0.19 21.47
C MET A 22 -13.84 -0.18 22.22
N SER A 23 -13.68 -1.09 23.20
CA SER A 23 -12.39 -1.32 23.84
C SER A 23 -11.83 -2.64 23.33
N TYR A 24 -10.56 -2.62 22.92
CA TYR A 24 -9.83 -3.78 22.44
C TYR A 24 -8.90 -4.31 23.53
N GLU A 25 -9.04 -5.60 23.84
CA GLU A 25 -8.08 -6.38 24.64
C GLU A 25 -7.10 -7.12 23.72
N ALA A 26 -5.93 -7.50 24.24
CA ALA A 26 -4.89 -8.24 23.51
C ALA A 26 -5.25 -9.73 23.33
N THR A 27 -6.45 -10.02 22.83
CA THR A 27 -6.98 -11.36 22.55
C THR A 27 -7.51 -11.42 21.12
N PHE A 28 -7.48 -12.61 20.51
CA PHE A 28 -7.94 -12.78 19.14
C PHE A 28 -9.41 -12.34 18.99
N GLU A 29 -10.28 -12.81 19.88
CA GLU A 29 -11.72 -12.54 19.85
C GLU A 29 -12.04 -11.05 20.01
N SER A 30 -11.22 -10.30 20.77
CA SER A 30 -11.42 -8.86 20.91
C SER A 30 -10.93 -8.10 19.69
N LEU A 31 -9.75 -8.44 19.17
CA LEU A 31 -9.10 -7.75 18.05
C LEU A 31 -9.81 -8.00 16.73
N ASP A 32 -10.36 -9.20 16.51
CA ASP A 32 -10.98 -9.59 15.24
C ASP A 32 -12.34 -8.91 15.01
N ARG A 33 -12.85 -8.17 16.01
CA ARG A 33 -14.01 -7.29 15.86
C ARG A 33 -13.66 -5.97 15.18
N HIS A 34 -12.38 -5.62 15.06
CA HIS A 34 -11.96 -4.42 14.36
C HIS A 34 -12.25 -4.59 12.86
N GLU A 35 -13.05 -3.69 12.30
CA GLU A 35 -13.44 -3.73 10.90
C GLU A 35 -12.54 -2.84 10.05
N THR A 36 -12.37 -3.20 8.78
CA THR A 36 -11.74 -2.30 7.80
C THR A 36 -12.47 -0.95 7.77
N PRO A 37 -11.76 0.18 7.92
CA PRO A 37 -12.35 1.51 7.92
C PRO A 37 -13.14 1.83 6.65
N GLU A 38 -14.22 2.60 6.80
CA GLU A 38 -15.03 3.03 5.65
C GLU A 38 -14.22 3.91 4.69
N TRP A 39 -13.37 4.80 5.22
CA TRP A 39 -12.50 5.64 4.39
C TRP A 39 -11.58 4.80 3.48
N PHE A 40 -11.11 3.64 3.95
CA PHE A 40 -10.22 2.78 3.15
C PHE A 40 -11.02 2.15 1.99
N LYS A 41 -12.21 1.63 2.30
CA LYS A 41 -13.13 1.07 1.30
C LYS A 41 -13.52 2.10 0.25
N ASP A 42 -13.54 3.38 0.60
CA ASP A 42 -13.87 4.50 -0.30
C ASP A 42 -12.67 5.06 -1.07
N ALA A 43 -11.47 4.91 -0.51
CA ALA A 43 -10.26 5.53 -1.02
C ALA A 43 -9.75 4.89 -2.31
N LYS A 44 -9.77 3.56 -2.39
CA LYS A 44 -9.36 2.71 -3.53
C LYS A 44 -7.91 2.81 -3.99
N PHE A 45 -7.32 3.99 -4.00
CA PHE A 45 -6.00 4.26 -4.55
C PHE A 45 -5.18 5.11 -3.57
N GLY A 46 -3.98 4.63 -3.29
CA GLY A 46 -2.99 5.32 -2.47
C GLY A 46 -1.58 5.15 -3.02
N ILE A 47 -0.66 5.98 -2.52
CA ILE A 47 0.74 6.00 -2.96
C ILE A 47 1.70 5.95 -1.77
N TYR A 48 2.76 5.16 -1.88
CA TYR A 48 3.86 5.18 -0.92
C TYR A 48 5.21 5.12 -1.62
N THR A 49 6.27 5.29 -0.83
CA THR A 49 7.63 5.41 -1.36
C THR A 49 8.61 4.56 -0.57
N HIS A 50 9.21 3.56 -1.23
CA HIS A 50 10.43 2.93 -0.75
C HIS A 50 11.61 3.87 -0.99
N TRP A 51 11.88 4.68 0.03
CA TRP A 51 12.97 5.63 0.04
C TRP A 51 13.60 5.67 1.43
N THR A 52 14.75 5.01 1.54
CA THR A 52 15.62 4.95 2.72
C THR A 52 17.08 4.94 2.24
N PRO A 53 18.10 4.89 3.12
CA PRO A 53 19.49 4.66 2.70
C PRO A 53 19.70 3.43 1.81
N THR A 54 18.79 2.44 1.86
CA THR A 54 18.78 1.28 0.95
C THR A 54 18.78 1.71 -0.53
N THR A 55 18.23 2.89 -0.84
CA THR A 55 18.19 3.48 -2.18
C THR A 55 19.59 3.73 -2.73
N VAL A 56 20.54 4.21 -1.90
CA VAL A 56 21.94 4.41 -2.32
C VAL A 56 22.57 3.10 -2.79
N GLY A 57 22.33 2.03 -2.03
CA GLY A 57 22.75 0.68 -2.39
C GLY A 57 22.07 0.16 -3.65
N ASN A 58 20.75 0.36 -3.76
CA ASN A 58 19.96 -0.07 -4.89
C ASN A 58 20.31 0.70 -6.19
N GLU A 59 20.78 1.94 -6.12
CA GLU A 59 21.26 2.69 -7.29
C GLU A 59 22.57 2.15 -7.84
N ILE A 60 23.44 1.63 -6.96
CA ILE A 60 24.69 0.97 -7.35
C ILE A 60 24.40 -0.34 -8.09
N ALA A 61 23.32 -0.99 -7.67
CA ALA A 61 23.20 -2.41 -7.82
C ALA A 61 21.94 -2.81 -8.61
N GLY A 62 20.78 -2.26 -8.25
CA GLY A 62 19.46 -2.68 -8.73
C GLY A 62 18.86 -3.85 -7.93
N VAL A 63 19.28 -4.01 -6.67
CA VAL A 63 18.69 -4.95 -5.71
C VAL A 63 18.18 -4.22 -4.46
N GLY A 64 16.86 -4.25 -4.26
CA GLY A 64 16.18 -3.55 -3.16
C GLY A 64 16.49 -4.14 -1.77
N TRP A 65 17.17 -5.29 -1.73
CA TRP A 65 17.72 -5.88 -0.52
C TRP A 65 19.24 -5.70 -0.44
N TYR A 66 19.75 -4.60 -0.99
CA TYR A 66 21.18 -4.30 -0.99
C TYR A 66 21.83 -4.44 0.40
N PRO A 67 21.26 -3.94 1.52
CA PRO A 67 21.89 -4.07 2.82
C PRO A 67 22.08 -5.52 3.29
N PHE A 68 21.23 -6.46 2.83
CA PHE A 68 21.41 -7.89 3.06
C PHE A 68 22.49 -8.45 2.13
N TYR A 69 22.34 -8.20 0.82
CA TYR A 69 23.17 -8.83 -0.21
C TYR A 69 24.57 -8.24 -0.35
N MET A 70 24.84 -7.05 0.19
CA MET A 70 26.19 -6.49 0.25
C MET A 70 27.12 -7.27 1.18
N TYR A 71 26.58 -8.16 2.02
CA TYR A 71 27.33 -9.09 2.88
C TYR A 71 27.34 -10.53 2.37
N ALA A 72 26.81 -10.79 1.18
CA ALA A 72 26.74 -12.12 0.59
C ALA A 72 28.07 -12.46 -0.13
N ASP A 73 29.15 -12.64 0.65
CA ASP A 73 30.47 -13.06 0.15
C ASP A 73 30.49 -14.50 -0.39
N VAL A 74 29.46 -15.27 -0.05
CA VAL A 74 29.12 -16.59 -0.58
C VAL A 74 27.64 -16.61 -0.93
N THR A 75 27.19 -17.67 -1.61
CA THR A 75 25.77 -17.89 -1.85
C THR A 75 25.03 -18.02 -0.51
N ILE A 76 24.04 -17.16 -0.30
CA ILE A 76 23.20 -17.15 0.89
C ILE A 76 21.73 -17.24 0.48
N ASN A 77 21.02 -18.19 1.07
CA ASN A 77 19.60 -18.35 0.82
C ASN A 77 18.82 -17.16 1.41
N ARG A 78 18.16 -16.38 0.54
CA ARG A 78 17.23 -15.33 0.97
C ARG A 78 16.12 -15.87 1.88
N TYR A 79 15.61 -17.05 1.54
CA TYR A 79 14.63 -17.80 2.31
C TYR A 79 15.19 -19.18 2.60
N PRO A 80 15.12 -19.67 3.85
CA PRO A 80 15.69 -20.96 4.15
C PRO A 80 14.90 -22.09 3.48
N PRO A 81 15.56 -23.22 3.15
CA PRO A 81 14.91 -24.31 2.43
C PRO A 81 13.68 -24.91 3.11
N MET A 82 13.62 -24.80 4.45
CA MET A 82 12.48 -25.22 5.26
C MET A 82 11.18 -24.44 4.96
N MET A 83 11.25 -23.31 4.25
CA MET A 83 10.09 -22.55 3.74
C MET A 83 9.66 -22.99 2.33
N GLY A 84 10.13 -24.14 1.85
CA GLY A 84 9.75 -24.69 0.54
C GLY A 84 10.50 -24.06 -0.64
N HIS A 85 11.48 -23.21 -0.39
CA HIS A 85 12.38 -22.70 -1.42
C HIS A 85 13.52 -23.69 -1.65
N PRO A 86 13.91 -23.97 -2.90
CA PRO A 86 15.11 -24.77 -3.16
C PRO A 86 16.33 -24.08 -2.56
N ALA A 87 17.27 -24.85 -2.01
CA ALA A 87 18.55 -24.28 -1.60
C ALA A 87 19.27 -23.73 -2.84
N GLU A 88 19.69 -22.48 -2.77
CA GLU A 88 20.58 -21.86 -3.76
C GLU A 88 21.87 -22.69 -3.84
N THR A 89 22.25 -23.07 -5.06
CA THR A 89 23.49 -23.81 -5.33
C THR A 89 24.69 -22.87 -5.24
N ASN A 90 25.88 -23.38 -4.91
CA ASN A 90 27.08 -22.55 -4.76
C ASN A 90 27.43 -21.83 -6.09
N GLU A 91 27.01 -20.58 -6.18
CA GLU A 91 27.18 -19.66 -7.32
C GLU A 91 28.25 -18.59 -7.02
N GLY A 92 28.88 -18.65 -5.84
CA GLY A 92 29.83 -17.63 -5.38
C GLY A 92 29.15 -16.42 -4.72
N PRO A 93 29.86 -15.29 -4.57
CA PRO A 93 29.32 -14.09 -3.96
C PRO A 93 28.15 -13.53 -4.77
N HIS A 94 27.16 -12.96 -4.07
CA HIS A 94 26.09 -12.25 -4.76
C HIS A 94 26.67 -11.02 -5.46
N TRP A 95 26.15 -10.67 -6.64
CA TRP A 95 26.71 -9.59 -7.43
C TRP A 95 26.64 -8.22 -6.70
N ALA A 96 25.67 -8.00 -5.81
CA ALA A 96 25.62 -6.80 -4.95
C ALA A 96 26.83 -6.70 -4.00
N TYR A 97 27.33 -7.82 -3.47
CA TYR A 97 28.60 -7.89 -2.73
C TYR A 97 29.75 -7.45 -3.64
N THR A 98 29.81 -7.99 -4.87
CA THR A 98 30.90 -7.67 -5.80
C THR A 98 30.95 -6.20 -6.21
N GLU A 99 29.80 -5.58 -6.48
CA GLU A 99 29.73 -4.14 -6.77
C GLU A 99 30.00 -3.29 -5.52
N HIS A 100 29.64 -3.76 -4.33
CA HIS A 100 30.04 -3.12 -3.08
C HIS A 100 31.56 -3.09 -2.91
N VAL A 101 32.22 -4.25 -3.03
CA VAL A 101 33.68 -4.38 -2.90
C VAL A 101 34.41 -3.51 -3.91
N LYS A 102 33.95 -3.52 -5.16
CA LYS A 102 34.53 -2.70 -6.24
C LYS A 102 34.45 -1.20 -5.95
N ARG A 103 33.38 -0.74 -5.27
CA ARG A 103 33.14 0.70 -5.03
C ARG A 103 33.69 1.20 -3.70
N PHE A 104 33.61 0.39 -2.64
CA PHE A 104 33.90 0.81 -1.28
C PHE A 104 34.96 -0.05 -0.56
N GLY A 105 35.29 -1.22 -1.10
CA GLY A 105 36.15 -2.20 -0.43
C GLY A 105 35.36 -3.25 0.37
N GLU A 106 36.05 -4.04 1.18
CA GLU A 106 35.46 -5.16 1.89
C GLU A 106 34.40 -4.71 2.92
N PRO A 107 33.24 -5.40 3.03
CA PRO A 107 32.18 -5.01 3.97
C PRO A 107 32.58 -4.99 5.45
N LYS A 108 33.66 -5.69 5.81
CA LYS A 108 34.23 -5.64 7.17
C LYS A 108 34.86 -4.27 7.50
N ASP A 109 35.36 -3.58 6.47
CA ASP A 109 36.08 -2.30 6.59
C ASP A 109 35.14 -1.12 6.27
N PHE A 110 34.25 -1.28 5.28
CA PHE A 110 33.19 -0.34 4.93
C PHE A 110 31.86 -1.08 4.86
N GLY A 111 31.07 -1.03 5.94
CA GLY A 111 29.84 -1.80 6.05
C GLY A 111 28.57 -0.96 5.89
N TRP A 112 27.41 -1.55 6.18
CA TRP A 112 26.13 -0.87 6.13
C TRP A 112 26.11 0.37 7.02
N LYS A 113 26.63 0.26 8.25
CA LYS A 113 26.82 1.38 9.20
C LYS A 113 27.53 2.61 8.61
N ASP A 114 28.39 2.41 7.61
CA ASP A 114 29.15 3.47 6.95
C ASP A 114 28.39 4.02 5.74
N LEU A 115 27.73 3.15 4.98
CA LEU A 115 26.86 3.55 3.88
C LEU A 115 25.68 4.40 4.37
N LEU A 116 25.11 4.10 5.54
CA LEU A 116 24.05 4.91 6.16
C LEU A 116 24.40 6.40 6.26
N LYS A 117 25.68 6.72 6.50
CA LYS A 117 26.17 8.11 6.64
C LYS A 117 26.19 8.85 5.29
N THR A 118 26.21 8.12 4.18
CA THR A 118 26.25 8.68 2.82
C THR A 118 24.88 9.11 2.30
N PHE A 119 23.80 8.65 2.93
CA PHE A 119 22.44 9.08 2.60
C PHE A 119 22.21 10.49 3.13
N GLN A 120 22.35 11.48 2.25
CA GLN A 120 22.28 12.91 2.56
C GLN A 120 21.43 13.64 1.51
N PRO A 121 20.13 13.31 1.39
CA PRO A 121 19.28 13.86 0.34
C PRO A 121 19.16 15.38 0.46
N LYS A 122 19.38 16.08 -0.65
CA LYS A 122 19.31 17.54 -0.74
C LYS A 122 18.13 18.03 -1.59
N SER A 123 17.54 17.15 -2.38
CA SER A 123 16.45 17.47 -3.30
C SER A 123 15.10 16.89 -2.87
N PHE A 124 15.00 16.36 -1.64
CA PHE A 124 13.72 15.95 -1.07
C PHE A 124 12.83 17.16 -0.79
N ASP A 125 11.61 17.12 -1.31
CA ASP A 125 10.56 18.09 -1.06
C ASP A 125 9.23 17.35 -0.80
N ALA A 126 8.78 17.38 0.46
CA ALA A 126 7.54 16.73 0.87
C ALA A 126 6.30 17.36 0.21
N ALA A 127 6.33 18.66 -0.09
CA ALA A 127 5.22 19.35 -0.74
C ALA A 127 5.11 18.94 -2.20
N GLU A 128 6.24 18.85 -2.92
CA GLU A 128 6.28 18.37 -4.30
C GLU A 128 5.73 16.94 -4.41
N TRP A 129 6.15 16.05 -3.50
CA TRP A 129 5.64 14.67 -3.49
C TRP A 129 4.13 14.63 -3.20
N ALA A 130 3.68 15.38 -2.20
CA ALA A 130 2.27 15.41 -1.84
C ALA A 130 1.39 16.03 -2.95
N ASP A 131 1.87 17.07 -3.65
CA ASP A 131 1.22 17.64 -4.84
C ASP A 131 1.08 16.57 -5.93
N LEU A 132 2.16 15.85 -6.24
CA LEU A 132 2.12 14.78 -7.23
C LEU A 132 1.13 13.66 -6.85
N PHE A 133 1.08 13.28 -5.57
CA PHE A 133 0.18 12.22 -5.12
C PHE A 133 -1.29 12.65 -5.20
N GLU A 134 -1.61 13.90 -4.85
CA GLU A 134 -2.93 14.48 -5.04
C GLU A 134 -3.30 14.58 -6.53
N GLU A 135 -2.38 15.08 -7.37
CA GLU A 135 -2.54 15.15 -8.82
C GLU A 135 -2.83 13.76 -9.42
N ALA A 136 -2.18 12.71 -8.90
CA ALA A 136 -2.39 11.33 -9.32
C ALA A 136 -3.75 10.76 -8.88
N GLY A 137 -4.47 11.42 -7.96
CA GLY A 137 -5.73 10.96 -7.39
C GLY A 137 -5.57 10.03 -6.18
N ALA A 138 -4.42 9.98 -5.52
CA ALA A 138 -4.30 9.22 -4.28
C ALA A 138 -5.23 9.81 -3.21
N ARG A 139 -5.91 8.94 -2.45
CA ARG A 139 -6.71 9.34 -1.26
C ARG A 139 -6.02 8.99 0.05
N PHE A 140 -4.93 8.23 -0.02
CA PHE A 140 -4.04 7.93 1.11
C PHE A 140 -2.60 7.84 0.63
N ALA A 141 -1.66 8.33 1.43
CA ALA A 141 -0.25 8.27 1.07
C ALA A 141 0.68 8.29 2.28
N GLY A 142 1.94 7.91 2.08
CA GLY A 142 2.97 8.09 3.09
C GLY A 142 4.27 7.33 2.82
N PRO A 143 5.24 7.40 3.74
CA PRO A 143 6.56 6.82 3.53
C PRO A 143 6.61 5.34 3.89
N VAL A 144 7.63 4.65 3.38
CA VAL A 144 8.28 3.61 4.17
C VAL A 144 8.94 4.27 5.37
N ALA A 145 8.30 4.17 6.54
CA ALA A 145 8.77 4.76 7.78
C ALA A 145 10.04 4.05 8.25
N ILE A 146 10.09 2.72 8.13
CA ILE A 146 11.29 1.93 8.39
C ILE A 146 11.27 0.65 7.55
N HIS A 147 12.34 0.42 6.81
CA HIS A 147 12.52 -0.80 6.02
C HIS A 147 13.20 -1.90 6.85
N HIS A 148 13.57 -3.03 6.25
CA HIS A 148 14.30 -4.10 6.93
C HIS A 148 15.68 -3.66 7.45
N ASP A 149 16.22 -2.57 6.91
CA ASP A 149 17.56 -2.05 7.19
C ASP A 149 17.72 -1.36 8.56
N GLY A 150 16.62 -1.26 9.32
CA GLY A 150 16.65 -0.72 10.69
C GLY A 150 16.81 0.80 10.77
N TYR A 151 16.72 1.51 9.64
CA TYR A 151 16.85 2.97 9.58
C TYR A 151 15.48 3.66 9.64
N ALA A 152 15.23 4.38 10.73
CA ALA A 152 13.98 5.11 10.93
C ALA A 152 13.96 6.41 10.10
N MET A 153 13.02 6.53 9.16
CA MET A 153 12.80 7.72 8.32
C MET A 153 12.02 8.83 9.08
N TRP A 154 12.38 9.07 10.33
CA TRP A 154 11.82 10.11 11.19
C TRP A 154 12.79 10.52 12.29
N ASN A 155 12.45 11.49 13.13
CA ASN A 155 13.23 11.82 14.31
C ASN A 155 12.96 10.83 15.45
N SER A 156 13.73 9.75 15.52
CA SER A 156 13.54 8.70 16.54
C SER A 156 14.39 8.91 17.80
N SER A 157 13.79 8.63 18.96
CA SER A 157 14.48 8.49 20.24
C SER A 157 14.80 7.04 20.60
N VAL A 158 14.20 6.07 19.89
CA VAL A 158 14.36 4.62 20.11
C VAL A 158 15.66 4.10 19.51
N THR A 159 16.08 4.67 18.37
CA THR A 159 17.32 4.31 17.68
C THR A 159 18.05 5.56 17.22
N ARG A 160 19.38 5.59 17.30
CA ARG A 160 20.21 6.65 16.69
C ARG A 160 20.30 6.52 15.16
N TRP A 161 19.91 5.37 14.62
CA TRP A 161 19.89 5.08 13.18
C TRP A 161 18.60 5.65 12.59
N ASN A 162 18.54 6.97 12.50
CA ASN A 162 17.36 7.68 12.02
C ASN A 162 17.72 8.93 11.19
N ALA A 163 16.79 9.36 10.34
CA ALA A 163 16.97 10.47 9.41
C ALA A 163 17.39 11.77 10.10
N GLN A 164 16.81 12.10 11.25
CA GLN A 164 17.11 13.35 11.95
C GLN A 164 18.53 13.37 12.50
N THR A 165 18.97 12.25 13.09
CA THR A 165 20.29 12.14 13.72
C THR A 165 21.40 12.00 12.69
N GLN A 166 21.16 11.25 11.61
CA GLN A 166 22.18 10.90 10.63
C GLN A 166 22.26 11.89 9.46
N ALA A 167 21.13 12.51 9.08
CA ALA A 167 21.03 13.38 7.90
C ALA A 167 20.38 14.75 8.18
N GLY A 168 19.87 14.99 9.39
CA GLY A 168 19.43 16.31 9.83
C GLY A 168 17.99 16.69 9.49
N PHE A 169 17.13 15.75 9.09
CA PHE A 169 15.75 16.01 8.69
C PHE A 169 14.75 14.93 9.16
N ASP A 170 13.45 15.24 9.16
CA ASP A 170 12.37 14.34 9.56
C ASP A 170 11.33 14.21 8.42
N PRO A 171 11.57 13.31 7.44
CA PRO A 171 10.71 13.22 6.26
C PRO A 171 9.31 12.72 6.60
N SER A 172 9.14 11.87 7.62
CA SER A 172 7.82 11.44 8.07
C SER A 172 6.98 12.61 8.56
N LYS A 173 7.57 13.52 9.36
CA LYS A 173 6.87 14.73 9.82
C LYS A 173 6.48 15.67 8.68
N GLU A 174 7.40 15.86 7.73
CA GLU A 174 7.16 16.75 6.59
C GLU A 174 6.09 16.18 5.66
N LEU A 175 6.14 14.88 5.36
CA LEU A 175 5.12 14.20 4.55
C LEU A 175 3.77 14.14 5.26
N GLU A 176 3.72 13.82 6.55
CA GLU A 176 2.49 13.83 7.34
C GLU A 176 1.75 15.16 7.19
N ARG A 177 2.45 16.27 7.40
CA ARG A 177 1.90 17.62 7.26
C ARG A 177 1.36 17.88 5.85
N GLU A 178 2.17 17.62 4.82
CA GLU A 178 1.83 17.98 3.44
C GLU A 178 0.74 17.07 2.85
N ILE A 179 0.72 15.78 3.21
CA ILE A 179 -0.31 14.82 2.79
C ILE A 179 -1.64 15.19 3.43
N ARG A 180 -1.67 15.46 4.75
CA ARG A 180 -2.90 15.86 5.43
C ARG A 180 -3.44 17.21 4.97
N LYS A 181 -2.55 18.16 4.64
CA LYS A 181 -2.93 19.47 4.09
C LYS A 181 -3.75 19.34 2.79
N ARG A 182 -3.52 18.27 2.02
CA ARG A 182 -4.25 17.93 0.78
C ARG A 182 -5.43 16.97 1.01
N GLY A 183 -5.84 16.77 2.26
CA GLY A 183 -7.00 15.94 2.63
C GLY A 183 -6.81 14.44 2.46
N MET A 184 -5.59 13.98 2.13
CA MET A 184 -5.28 12.57 2.05
C MET A 184 -5.07 11.95 3.44
N LYS A 185 -5.40 10.67 3.57
CA LYS A 185 -5.09 9.86 4.76
C LYS A 185 -3.59 9.58 4.83
N PHE A 186 -3.00 9.70 6.00
CA PHE A 186 -1.56 9.49 6.18
C PHE A 186 -1.29 8.06 6.62
N ILE A 187 -0.45 7.35 5.88
CA ILE A 187 -0.10 5.96 6.18
C ILE A 187 1.40 5.83 6.45
N ALA A 188 1.80 4.78 7.15
CA ALA A 188 3.20 4.50 7.36
C ALA A 188 3.49 3.01 7.18
N SER A 189 4.49 2.71 6.36
CA SER A 189 4.90 1.34 6.07
C SER A 189 6.07 0.89 6.94
N PHE A 190 5.91 -0.25 7.60
CA PHE A 190 6.83 -0.83 8.58
C PHE A 190 7.27 -2.22 8.14
N HIS A 191 8.57 -2.38 7.94
CA HIS A 191 9.18 -3.63 7.50
C HIS A 191 10.19 -4.18 8.52
N HIS A 192 10.30 -3.53 9.68
CA HIS A 192 11.33 -3.79 10.69
C HIS A 192 11.14 -5.12 11.44
N SER A 193 9.98 -5.76 11.30
CA SER A 193 9.77 -7.13 11.81
C SER A 193 10.79 -8.12 11.26
N HIS A 194 11.26 -7.92 10.02
CA HIS A 194 12.25 -8.78 9.40
C HIS A 194 13.70 -8.43 9.79
N THR A 195 13.95 -7.26 10.40
CA THR A 195 15.30 -6.76 10.70
C THR A 195 16.12 -7.72 11.54
N TRP A 196 15.50 -8.46 12.49
CA TRP A 196 16.18 -9.48 13.30
C TRP A 196 16.98 -10.42 12.40
N ARG A 197 16.35 -10.98 11.35
CA ARG A 197 17.00 -11.96 10.46
C ARG A 197 17.79 -11.32 9.32
N TYR A 198 17.47 -10.07 8.99
CA TYR A 198 17.98 -9.39 7.81
C TYR A 198 19.50 -9.20 7.85
N PHE A 199 20.08 -8.93 9.02
CA PHE A 199 21.52 -8.69 9.13
C PHE A 199 22.36 -9.91 9.51
N ILE A 200 21.80 -11.13 9.54
CA ILE A 200 22.58 -12.35 9.84
C ILE A 200 23.85 -12.48 8.96
N PRO A 201 23.82 -12.21 7.63
CA PRO A 201 25.03 -12.28 6.80
C PRO A 201 26.15 -11.33 7.24
N SER A 202 25.81 -10.18 7.84
CA SER A 202 26.79 -9.19 8.31
C SER A 202 27.70 -9.72 9.42
N TYR A 203 27.31 -10.77 10.15
CA TYR A 203 28.09 -11.32 11.26
C TYR A 203 29.42 -11.96 10.84
N ARG A 204 29.60 -12.28 9.56
CA ARG A 204 30.90 -12.69 8.99
C ARG A 204 31.84 -11.52 8.71
N HIS A 205 31.32 -10.30 8.80
CA HIS A 205 31.97 -9.05 8.45
C HIS A 205 31.97 -8.12 9.66
N ASP A 206 31.39 -6.92 9.56
CA ASP A 206 31.36 -5.91 10.63
C ASP A 206 30.19 -6.08 11.61
N GLY A 207 29.24 -6.98 11.32
CA GLY A 207 27.99 -7.11 12.08
C GLY A 207 28.13 -7.64 13.51
N THR A 208 29.30 -8.17 13.88
CA THR A 208 29.58 -8.66 15.24
C THR A 208 30.20 -7.61 16.15
N ASP A 209 30.48 -6.41 15.63
CA ASP A 209 31.06 -5.33 16.42
C ASP A 209 30.05 -4.84 17.49
N PRO A 210 30.40 -4.95 18.79
CA PRO A 210 29.50 -4.55 19.87
C PRO A 210 29.13 -3.06 19.88
N GLU A 211 29.90 -2.19 19.21
CA GLU A 211 29.56 -0.78 19.04
C GLU A 211 28.26 -0.59 18.23
N TYR A 212 27.97 -1.51 17.31
CA TYR A 212 26.85 -1.42 16.36
C TYR A 212 25.76 -2.45 16.65
N VAL A 213 25.72 -3.00 17.88
CA VAL A 213 24.68 -3.95 18.33
C VAL A 213 23.28 -3.33 18.31
N ASP A 214 23.16 -2.00 18.29
CA ASP A 214 21.89 -1.28 18.15
C ASP A 214 21.40 -1.17 16.69
N LEU A 215 22.21 -1.59 15.71
CA LEU A 215 21.86 -1.73 14.30
C LEU A 215 21.68 -3.21 13.91
N TYR A 216 22.68 -4.04 14.24
CA TYR A 216 22.75 -5.43 13.78
C TYR A 216 22.21 -6.45 14.79
N PHE A 217 21.92 -6.01 16.01
CA PHE A 217 21.54 -6.86 17.16
C PHE A 217 22.61 -7.89 17.55
N GLU A 218 22.38 -8.57 18.67
CA GLU A 218 23.30 -9.59 19.15
C GLU A 218 23.46 -10.72 18.13
N PRO A 219 24.68 -11.27 17.92
CA PRO A 219 24.88 -12.37 16.97
C PRO A 219 23.97 -13.55 17.27
N HIS A 220 23.22 -13.96 16.26
CA HIS A 220 22.24 -15.03 16.34
C HIS A 220 22.14 -15.76 15.00
N ARG A 221 21.38 -16.84 14.97
CA ARG A 221 21.16 -17.68 13.79
C ARG A 221 19.71 -17.61 13.36
N TYR A 222 19.47 -18.03 12.11
CA TYR A 222 18.11 -18.19 11.63
C TYR A 222 17.33 -19.16 12.54
N GLY A 223 16.17 -18.73 13.01
CA GLY A 223 15.31 -19.49 13.92
C GLY A 223 15.56 -19.22 15.41
N ASP A 224 16.61 -18.50 15.78
CA ASP A 224 16.81 -18.08 17.18
C ASP A 224 15.70 -17.11 17.62
N PRO A 225 15.28 -17.17 18.90
CA PRO A 225 14.24 -16.31 19.43
C PRO A 225 14.65 -14.84 19.42
N LEU A 226 13.67 -13.94 19.30
CA LEU A 226 13.90 -12.49 19.38
C LEU A 226 14.50 -12.11 20.74
N SER A 227 15.59 -11.34 20.74
CA SER A 227 16.20 -10.84 21.98
C SER A 227 15.29 -9.82 22.69
N PRO A 228 15.42 -9.63 24.02
CA PRO A 228 14.72 -8.57 24.73
C PRO A 228 14.99 -7.17 24.15
N ARG A 229 16.21 -6.92 23.65
CA ARG A 229 16.56 -5.68 22.95
C ARG A 229 15.72 -5.50 21.69
N PHE A 230 15.67 -6.52 20.83
CA PHE A 230 14.89 -6.47 19.60
C PHE A 230 13.40 -6.27 19.89
N LYS A 231 12.82 -7.00 20.84
CA LYS A 231 11.39 -6.85 21.21
C LYS A 231 11.06 -5.42 21.68
N LYS A 232 11.91 -4.84 22.53
CA LYS A 232 11.75 -3.45 23.01
C LYS A 232 11.90 -2.45 21.87
N TRP A 233 12.88 -2.65 20.99
CA TRP A 233 13.10 -1.80 19.82
C TRP A 233 11.92 -1.86 18.86
N TRP A 234 11.49 -3.07 18.48
CA TRP A 234 10.37 -3.31 17.57
C TRP A 234 9.09 -2.61 18.03
N ARG A 235 8.75 -2.78 19.31
CA ARG A 235 7.56 -2.18 19.92
C ARG A 235 7.70 -0.66 20.08
N GLY A 236 8.85 -0.21 20.58
CA GLY A 236 9.11 1.21 20.81
C GLY A 236 9.03 2.06 19.55
N LEU A 237 9.48 1.55 18.40
CA LEU A 237 9.37 2.27 17.13
C LEU A 237 7.92 2.50 16.71
N LEU A 238 7.05 1.50 16.87
CA LEU A 238 5.63 1.62 16.54
C LEU A 238 4.92 2.61 17.48
N ASP A 239 5.15 2.47 18.79
CA ASP A 239 4.57 3.36 19.81
C ASP A 239 4.98 4.81 19.57
N GLU A 240 6.27 5.06 19.35
CA GLU A 240 6.79 6.39 19.09
C GLU A 240 6.21 7.01 17.81
N TYR A 241 6.06 6.22 16.74
CA TYR A 241 5.54 6.73 15.48
C TYR A 241 4.05 7.07 15.58
N ILE A 242 3.26 6.24 16.27
CA ILE A 242 1.85 6.51 16.55
C ILE A 242 1.71 7.79 17.36
N GLU A 243 2.51 7.97 18.41
CA GLU A 243 2.48 9.17 19.25
C GLU A 243 2.83 10.44 18.46
N LYS A 244 3.82 10.36 17.56
CA LYS A 244 4.34 11.54 16.84
C LYS A 244 3.51 11.93 15.63
N TYR A 245 2.99 10.97 14.89
CA TYR A 245 2.43 11.20 13.55
C TYR A 245 1.00 10.69 13.37
N ASP A 246 0.48 9.95 14.36
CA ASP A 246 -0.94 9.56 14.45
C ASP A 246 -1.50 9.03 13.10
N PRO A 247 -0.86 8.00 12.50
CA PRO A 247 -1.19 7.54 11.16
C PRO A 247 -2.60 6.94 11.09
N ASP A 248 -3.24 7.06 9.93
CA ASP A 248 -4.52 6.42 9.64
C ASP A 248 -4.35 4.92 9.32
N MET A 249 -3.16 4.50 8.84
CA MET A 249 -2.83 3.09 8.62
C MET A 249 -1.37 2.78 8.96
N ILE A 250 -1.16 1.67 9.68
CA ILE A 250 0.15 1.02 9.83
C ILE A 250 0.18 -0.17 8.87
N TRP A 251 0.92 -0.02 7.77
CA TRP A 251 1.14 -1.11 6.83
C TRP A 251 2.30 -1.97 7.32
N MET A 252 2.12 -3.30 7.40
CA MET A 252 3.16 -4.22 7.89
C MET A 252 3.62 -5.19 6.82
N ASP A 253 4.94 -5.21 6.60
CA ASP A 253 5.56 -6.13 5.64
C ASP A 253 5.70 -7.56 6.19
N MET A 254 6.45 -8.39 5.46
CA MET A 254 6.97 -9.65 5.95
C MET A 254 7.72 -9.55 7.28
N GLY A 255 7.87 -10.71 7.92
CA GLY A 255 8.47 -10.85 9.25
C GLY A 255 7.46 -10.79 10.38
N THR A 256 6.21 -10.35 10.16
CA THR A 256 5.11 -10.45 11.15
C THR A 256 4.91 -11.87 11.65
N ARG A 257 5.12 -12.88 10.79
CA ARG A 257 5.13 -14.31 11.15
C ARG A 257 6.11 -14.68 12.27
N ASP A 258 7.17 -13.91 12.42
CA ASP A 258 8.25 -14.14 13.40
C ASP A 258 8.02 -13.31 14.69
N ILE A 259 7.01 -12.43 14.71
CA ILE A 259 6.64 -11.65 15.89
C ILE A 259 5.64 -12.47 16.72
N PRO A 260 5.97 -12.79 17.99
CA PRO A 260 5.07 -13.58 18.83
C PRO A 260 3.81 -12.79 19.21
N ASN A 261 2.70 -13.50 19.40
CA ASN A 261 1.42 -12.87 19.75
C ASN A 261 1.45 -12.07 21.06
N ASP A 262 2.31 -12.45 22.01
CA ASP A 262 2.53 -11.72 23.28
C ASP A 262 3.19 -10.33 23.07
N LEU A 263 3.66 -10.04 21.86
CA LEU A 263 4.17 -8.74 21.43
C LEU A 263 3.23 -8.06 20.41
N MET A 264 2.73 -8.83 19.43
CA MET A 264 1.87 -8.33 18.35
C MET A 264 0.47 -7.92 18.85
N TYR A 265 -0.21 -8.76 19.66
CA TYR A 265 -1.59 -8.49 20.06
C TYR A 265 -1.70 -7.27 21.00
N PRO A 266 -0.79 -7.05 21.96
CA PRO A 266 -0.77 -5.79 22.70
C PRO A 266 -0.59 -4.57 21.80
N PHE A 267 0.27 -4.64 20.78
CA PHE A 267 0.41 -3.53 19.83
C PHE A 267 -0.90 -3.26 19.07
N LEU A 268 -1.55 -4.30 18.52
CA LEU A 268 -2.82 -4.14 17.81
C LEU A 268 -3.90 -3.54 18.73
N ALA A 269 -4.01 -4.04 19.96
CA ALA A 269 -4.96 -3.52 20.94
C ALA A 269 -4.72 -2.04 21.23
N ASP A 270 -3.48 -1.65 21.47
CA ASP A 270 -3.11 -0.26 21.77
C ASP A 270 -3.39 0.66 20.57
N TYR A 271 -3.08 0.23 19.35
CA TYR A 271 -3.34 1.02 18.15
C TYR A 271 -4.84 1.15 17.80
N TYR A 272 -5.61 0.07 17.92
CA TYR A 272 -7.06 0.14 17.71
C TYR A 272 -7.74 0.99 18.79
N ASN A 273 -7.34 0.87 20.06
CA ASN A 273 -7.82 1.75 21.14
C ASN A 273 -7.40 3.20 20.94
N HIS A 274 -6.22 3.47 20.35
CA HIS A 274 -5.81 4.81 19.96
C HIS A 274 -6.76 5.40 18.92
N GLY A 275 -7.18 4.61 17.92
CA GLY A 275 -8.22 4.99 16.97
C GLY A 275 -9.52 5.40 17.65
N GLU A 276 -10.05 4.55 18.53
CA GLU A 276 -11.28 4.81 19.30
C GLU A 276 -11.18 6.09 20.14
N LYS A 277 -10.05 6.28 20.83
CA LYS A 277 -9.79 7.46 21.66
C LYS A 277 -9.66 8.75 20.84
N SER A 278 -9.07 8.66 19.65
CA SER A 278 -8.85 9.81 18.76
C SER A 278 -10.04 10.08 17.81
N GLY A 279 -11.06 9.22 17.81
CA GLY A 279 -12.18 9.30 16.88
C GLY A 279 -11.77 9.00 15.44
N LYS A 280 -10.77 8.14 15.25
CA LYS A 280 -10.26 7.71 13.94
C LYS A 280 -10.46 6.21 13.73
N GLU A 281 -11.02 5.87 12.58
CA GLU A 281 -11.00 4.50 12.08
C GLU A 281 -9.60 4.18 11.53
N VAL A 282 -8.73 3.63 12.37
CA VAL A 282 -7.37 3.23 11.96
C VAL A 282 -7.38 1.89 11.22
N ALA A 283 -6.33 1.58 10.46
CA ALA A 283 -6.16 0.29 9.79
C ALA A 283 -4.77 -0.31 10.03
N THR A 284 -4.68 -1.65 10.02
CA THR A 284 -3.41 -2.38 9.87
C THR A 284 -3.47 -3.33 8.69
N THR A 285 -2.31 -3.74 8.16
CA THR A 285 -2.23 -4.73 7.08
C THR A 285 -1.42 -5.96 7.47
N VAL A 286 -1.61 -7.05 6.72
CA VAL A 286 -0.79 -8.25 6.81
C VAL A 286 -0.59 -8.87 5.43
N LYS A 287 0.65 -9.24 5.08
CA LYS A 287 0.93 -9.95 3.83
C LYS A 287 0.15 -11.27 3.75
N SER A 288 -0.47 -11.54 2.61
CA SER A 288 -1.29 -12.74 2.32
C SER A 288 -0.62 -14.10 2.55
N TYR A 289 0.72 -14.14 2.52
CA TYR A 289 1.50 -15.35 2.84
C TYR A 289 1.91 -15.46 4.32
N SER A 290 1.54 -14.49 5.15
CA SER A 290 1.80 -14.51 6.60
C SER A 290 0.57 -15.05 7.36
N PRO A 291 0.74 -15.54 8.59
CA PRO A 291 -0.38 -15.91 9.43
C PRO A 291 -1.38 -14.76 9.58
N TYR A 292 -2.66 -15.09 9.59
CA TYR A 292 -3.74 -14.12 9.76
C TYR A 292 -3.54 -13.29 11.03
N LEU A 293 -3.68 -11.96 10.92
CA LEU A 293 -3.69 -11.03 12.03
C LEU A 293 -5.11 -10.51 12.24
N PRO A 294 -5.67 -10.56 13.46
CA PRO A 294 -7.05 -10.19 13.72
C PRO A 294 -7.31 -8.71 13.41
N GLY A 295 -8.37 -8.45 12.64
CA GLY A 295 -8.76 -7.11 12.19
C GLY A 295 -7.87 -6.49 11.11
N ALA A 296 -6.79 -7.15 10.68
CA ALA A 296 -5.88 -6.61 9.67
C ALA A 296 -6.40 -6.85 8.24
N ILE A 297 -6.10 -5.91 7.34
CA ILE A 297 -6.39 -6.01 5.91
C ILE A 297 -5.35 -6.90 5.25
N VAL A 298 -5.79 -7.89 4.47
CA VAL A 298 -4.87 -8.79 3.74
C VAL A 298 -4.27 -8.08 2.54
N ASP A 299 -2.95 -8.15 2.41
CA ASP A 299 -2.17 -7.51 1.35
C ASP A 299 -1.51 -8.54 0.40
N TYR A 300 -1.79 -8.41 -0.90
CA TYR A 300 -1.27 -9.30 -1.95
C TYR A 300 -0.12 -8.64 -2.71
N GLU A 301 1.12 -8.94 -2.31
CA GLU A 301 2.34 -8.30 -2.83
C GLU A 301 2.50 -8.41 -4.35
N LYS A 302 2.51 -7.28 -5.07
CA LYS A 302 2.55 -7.20 -6.55
C LYS A 302 1.57 -8.19 -7.20
N GLY A 303 0.41 -8.31 -6.58
CA GLY A 303 -0.49 -9.44 -6.74
C GLY A 303 -1.93 -8.99 -6.89
N ARG A 304 -2.80 -9.91 -7.26
CA ARG A 304 -4.24 -9.67 -7.35
C ARG A 304 -4.99 -10.94 -6.99
N VAL A 305 -6.27 -10.79 -6.71
CA VAL A 305 -7.18 -11.90 -6.47
C VAL A 305 -7.86 -12.32 -7.77
N LYS A 306 -8.15 -13.62 -7.89
CA LYS A 306 -8.86 -14.17 -9.03
C LYS A 306 -10.33 -13.73 -9.02
N ASP A 307 -11.01 -14.02 -7.92
CA ASP A 307 -12.45 -13.89 -7.78
C ASP A 307 -12.81 -12.64 -6.95
N LEU A 308 -14.09 -12.28 -6.94
CA LEU A 308 -14.60 -11.23 -6.06
C LEU A 308 -14.45 -11.65 -4.59
N GLU A 309 -13.76 -10.85 -3.79
CA GLU A 309 -13.58 -11.11 -2.36
C GLU A 309 -14.68 -10.45 -1.51
N PRO A 310 -15.25 -11.15 -0.52
CA PRO A 310 -16.29 -10.59 0.35
C PRO A 310 -15.76 -9.52 1.31
N LYS A 311 -14.50 -9.63 1.73
CA LYS A 311 -13.83 -8.65 2.58
C LYS A 311 -12.92 -7.75 1.74
N PRO A 312 -12.78 -6.45 2.09
CA PRO A 312 -11.79 -5.60 1.47
C PRO A 312 -10.38 -6.15 1.64
N TRP A 313 -9.57 -5.97 0.61
CA TRP A 313 -8.16 -6.36 0.60
C TRP A 313 -7.31 -5.25 -0.02
N LEU A 314 -6.00 -5.38 0.12
CA LEU A 314 -5.01 -4.46 -0.43
C LEU A 314 -4.08 -5.21 -1.39
N THR A 315 -3.59 -4.52 -2.40
CA THR A 315 -2.31 -4.91 -3.02
C THR A 315 -1.40 -3.70 -3.10
N ASP A 316 -0.15 -3.90 -2.73
CA ASP A 316 0.95 -3.05 -3.13
C ASP A 316 1.50 -3.46 -4.51
N ASP A 317 1.69 -2.48 -5.39
CA ASP A 317 2.42 -2.67 -6.65
C ASP A 317 3.37 -1.48 -6.89
N THR A 318 4.08 -1.48 -8.00
CA THR A 318 5.20 -0.59 -8.31
C THR A 318 5.05 -0.01 -9.70
N VAL A 319 5.43 1.25 -9.90
CA VAL A 319 5.60 1.80 -11.25
C VAL A 319 6.85 1.20 -11.92
N ALA A 320 7.98 1.23 -11.23
CA ALA A 320 9.23 0.63 -11.68
C ALA A 320 9.28 -0.90 -11.44
N PRO A 321 10.22 -1.65 -12.04
CA PRO A 321 10.35 -3.09 -11.80
C PRO A 321 10.57 -3.47 -10.32
N GLY A 322 11.25 -2.60 -9.57
CA GLY A 322 11.54 -2.79 -8.15
C GLY A 322 10.93 -1.69 -7.28
N TRP A 323 11.00 -1.89 -5.97
CA TRP A 323 10.48 -0.95 -4.96
C TRP A 323 11.33 0.32 -4.87
N PHE A 324 12.65 0.19 -4.78
CA PHE A 324 13.59 1.30 -4.71
C PHE A 324 14.04 1.78 -6.10
N HIS A 325 14.46 3.04 -6.19
CA HIS A 325 14.96 3.64 -7.43
C HIS A 325 16.17 2.88 -8.00
N SER A 326 16.12 2.53 -9.29
CA SER A 326 17.24 1.96 -10.03
C SER A 326 17.13 2.29 -11.51
N SER A 327 18.22 2.10 -12.25
CA SER A 327 18.27 2.27 -13.71
C SER A 327 17.70 1.08 -14.50
N ARG A 328 17.04 0.11 -13.84
CA ARG A 328 16.50 -1.08 -14.50
C ARG A 328 15.34 -0.69 -15.44
N PRO A 329 15.35 -1.12 -16.71
CA PRO A 329 14.26 -0.81 -17.63
C PRO A 329 12.99 -1.61 -17.28
N GLY A 330 11.84 -1.14 -17.76
CA GLY A 330 10.56 -1.85 -17.62
C GLY A 330 9.57 -1.20 -16.67
N VAL A 331 9.51 0.14 -16.65
CA VAL A 331 8.42 0.86 -15.98
C VAL A 331 7.07 0.49 -16.59
N LYS A 332 6.04 0.35 -15.75
CA LYS A 332 4.66 0.19 -16.20
C LYS A 332 4.18 1.45 -16.92
N THR A 333 3.25 1.32 -17.84
CA THR A 333 2.59 2.49 -18.47
C THR A 333 1.44 2.99 -17.61
N ALA A 334 0.91 4.18 -17.90
CA ALA A 334 -0.32 4.66 -17.25
C ALA A 334 -1.52 3.72 -17.50
N ASN A 335 -1.61 3.13 -18.69
CA ASN A 335 -2.63 2.12 -19.02
C ASN A 335 -2.54 0.91 -18.08
N ASP A 336 -1.32 0.40 -17.86
CA ASP A 336 -1.11 -0.74 -16.96
C ASP A 336 -1.66 -0.42 -15.55
N ILE A 337 -1.42 0.80 -15.04
CA ILE A 337 -1.88 1.20 -13.70
C ILE A 337 -3.40 1.35 -13.66
N ILE A 338 -4.02 1.94 -14.69
CA ILE A 338 -5.49 2.11 -14.78
C ILE A 338 -6.18 0.74 -14.84
N ASP A 339 -5.67 -0.18 -15.65
CA ASP A 339 -6.21 -1.54 -15.77
C ASP A 339 -6.10 -2.31 -14.45
N ILE A 340 -4.92 -2.22 -13.80
CA ILE A 340 -4.67 -2.83 -12.50
C ILE A 340 -5.66 -2.27 -11.47
N LEU A 341 -5.83 -0.94 -11.41
CA LEU A 341 -6.75 -0.30 -10.48
C LEU A 341 -8.20 -0.74 -10.71
N ALA A 342 -8.67 -0.75 -11.96
CA ALA A 342 -10.03 -1.17 -12.29
C ALA A 342 -10.30 -2.64 -11.91
N ASP A 343 -9.37 -3.56 -12.17
CA ASP A 343 -9.49 -4.98 -11.79
C ASP A 343 -9.50 -5.17 -10.27
N ILE A 344 -8.65 -4.43 -9.55
CA ILE A 344 -8.58 -4.47 -8.08
C ILE A 344 -9.90 -3.99 -7.47
N VAL A 345 -10.38 -2.82 -7.89
CA VAL A 345 -11.55 -2.18 -7.28
C VAL A 345 -12.83 -2.98 -7.53
N SER A 346 -12.97 -3.57 -8.72
CA SER A 346 -14.13 -4.41 -9.02
C SER A 346 -14.19 -5.70 -8.19
N LYS A 347 -13.06 -6.15 -7.67
CA LYS A 347 -12.92 -7.32 -6.80
C LYS A 347 -12.81 -6.98 -5.32
N ASN A 348 -13.25 -5.79 -4.91
CA ASN A 348 -13.27 -5.30 -3.53
C ASN A 348 -11.90 -4.88 -2.95
N GLY A 349 -10.89 -4.66 -3.78
CA GLY A 349 -9.55 -4.29 -3.33
C GLY A 349 -9.28 -2.78 -3.36
N CYS A 350 -8.15 -2.41 -2.76
CA CYS A 350 -7.49 -1.12 -2.95
C CYS A 350 -6.05 -1.32 -3.47
N LEU A 351 -5.56 -0.37 -4.27
CA LEU A 351 -4.20 -0.33 -4.78
C LEU A 351 -3.36 0.64 -3.96
N LEU A 352 -2.24 0.17 -3.42
CA LEU A 352 -1.17 1.00 -2.86
C LEU A 352 0.02 0.99 -3.83
N LEU A 353 0.16 2.05 -4.63
CA LEU A 353 1.18 2.12 -5.65
C LEU A 353 2.48 2.72 -5.10
N ASN A 354 3.58 2.01 -5.31
CA ASN A 354 4.92 2.49 -5.00
C ASN A 354 5.53 3.27 -6.16
N VAL A 355 6.09 4.42 -5.85
CA VAL A 355 7.12 5.09 -6.67
C VAL A 355 8.47 5.03 -5.99
N GLY A 356 9.54 5.07 -6.79
CA GLY A 356 10.93 4.94 -6.31
C GLY A 356 11.71 6.25 -6.46
N PRO A 357 11.71 7.14 -5.45
CA PRO A 357 12.56 8.32 -5.45
C PRO A 357 14.04 7.94 -5.45
N THR A 358 14.85 8.73 -6.17
CA THR A 358 16.33 8.66 -6.14
C THR A 358 16.86 8.86 -4.72
N SER A 359 18.11 8.46 -4.46
CA SER A 359 18.76 8.65 -3.16
C SER A 359 18.84 10.12 -2.72
N ASP A 360 18.74 11.07 -3.66
CA ASP A 360 18.72 12.51 -3.38
C ASP A 360 17.30 13.07 -3.09
N GLY A 361 16.25 12.26 -3.25
CA GLY A 361 14.86 12.62 -2.93
C GLY A 361 13.99 13.02 -4.13
N VAL A 362 14.48 12.86 -5.35
CA VAL A 362 13.74 13.20 -6.58
C VAL A 362 12.95 11.99 -7.09
N ILE A 363 11.63 12.13 -7.27
CA ILE A 363 10.83 11.17 -8.03
C ILE A 363 11.14 11.34 -9.53
N PRO A 364 11.54 10.27 -10.26
CA PRO A 364 11.88 10.37 -11.68
C PRO A 364 10.74 10.93 -12.54
N GLU A 365 11.06 11.78 -13.53
CA GLU A 365 10.03 12.42 -14.37
C GLU A 365 9.14 11.42 -15.10
N SER A 366 9.70 10.28 -15.55
CA SER A 366 8.91 9.21 -16.16
C SER A 366 7.83 8.67 -15.22
N GLU A 367 8.12 8.55 -13.91
CA GLU A 367 7.13 8.12 -12.92
C GLU A 367 6.11 9.23 -12.64
N LYS A 368 6.54 10.50 -12.63
CA LYS A 368 5.65 11.67 -12.50
C LYS A 368 4.64 11.76 -13.66
N GLU A 369 5.10 11.60 -14.90
CA GLU A 369 4.24 11.62 -16.10
C GLU A 369 3.19 10.51 -16.08
N ILE A 370 3.57 9.30 -15.65
CA ILE A 370 2.64 8.18 -15.47
C ILE A 370 1.58 8.53 -14.43
N LEU A 371 2.00 9.01 -13.25
CA LEU A 371 1.08 9.39 -12.18
C LEU A 371 0.10 10.50 -12.59
N ARG A 372 0.59 11.55 -13.27
CA ARG A 372 -0.27 12.62 -13.79
C ARG A 372 -1.27 12.11 -14.84
N THR A 373 -0.86 11.17 -15.67
CA THR A 373 -1.75 10.55 -16.67
C THR A 373 -2.85 9.71 -16.02
N VAL A 374 -2.50 8.93 -14.98
CA VAL A 374 -3.47 8.20 -14.15
C VAL A 374 -4.44 9.16 -13.46
N GLY A 375 -3.92 10.23 -12.88
CA GLY A 375 -4.71 11.28 -12.24
C GLY A 375 -5.66 12.00 -13.20
N ALA A 376 -5.23 12.30 -14.43
CA ALA A 376 -6.08 12.87 -15.46
C ALA A 376 -7.26 11.94 -15.82
N TRP A 377 -7.03 10.63 -15.89
CA TRP A 377 -8.09 9.65 -16.09
C TRP A 377 -9.05 9.58 -14.89
N LEU A 378 -8.53 9.56 -13.66
CA LEU A 378 -9.32 9.54 -12.42
C LEU A 378 -10.13 10.81 -12.21
N LYS A 379 -9.66 11.97 -12.70
CA LYS A 379 -10.45 13.22 -12.66
C LYS A 379 -11.75 13.12 -13.47
N VAL A 380 -11.74 12.35 -14.55
CA VAL A 380 -12.91 12.13 -15.42
C VAL A 380 -13.75 10.94 -14.93
N ASN A 381 -13.08 9.85 -14.58
CA ASN A 381 -13.70 8.53 -14.36
C ASN A 381 -13.76 8.11 -12.89
N GLY A 382 -13.28 8.95 -11.96
CA GLY A 382 -13.16 8.63 -10.55
C GLY A 382 -14.49 8.30 -9.86
N GLU A 383 -15.63 8.75 -10.40
CA GLU A 383 -16.96 8.36 -9.92
C GLU A 383 -17.20 6.83 -9.97
N ALA A 384 -16.54 6.13 -10.90
CA ALA A 384 -16.62 4.67 -11.02
C ALA A 384 -15.57 3.93 -10.17
N ILE A 385 -14.69 4.64 -9.50
CA ILE A 385 -13.63 4.08 -8.66
C ILE A 385 -13.94 4.40 -7.21
N TYR A 386 -13.87 5.68 -6.86
CA TYR A 386 -14.02 6.15 -5.49
C TYR A 386 -15.43 5.98 -4.98
N ASP A 387 -15.55 5.74 -3.67
CA ASP A 387 -16.84 5.64 -2.99
C ASP A 387 -17.76 4.53 -3.56
N THR A 388 -17.24 3.65 -4.43
CA THR A 388 -17.97 2.52 -5.01
C THR A 388 -17.84 1.25 -4.19
N ARG A 389 -18.71 0.29 -4.44
CA ARG A 389 -18.63 -1.09 -3.95
C ARG A 389 -18.59 -2.06 -5.12
N PRO A 390 -18.11 -3.30 -4.92
CA PRO A 390 -18.24 -4.32 -5.95
C PRO A 390 -19.70 -4.53 -6.33
N TRP A 391 -19.93 -4.73 -7.62
CA TRP A 391 -21.21 -5.25 -8.09
C TRP A 391 -21.24 -6.78 -7.92
N HIS A 392 -22.40 -7.43 -8.11
CA HIS A 392 -22.50 -8.88 -7.92
C HIS A 392 -21.64 -9.70 -8.91
N THR A 393 -21.17 -9.07 -9.98
CA THR A 393 -20.19 -9.62 -10.92
C THR A 393 -19.04 -8.63 -11.02
N ALA A 394 -17.80 -9.05 -10.76
CA ALA A 394 -16.63 -8.16 -10.79
C ALA A 394 -16.19 -7.76 -12.21
N GLY A 395 -16.45 -8.60 -13.20
CA GLY A 395 -16.04 -8.36 -14.57
C GLY A 395 -16.35 -9.51 -15.51
N GLU A 396 -16.09 -9.28 -16.79
CA GLU A 396 -16.15 -10.26 -17.87
C GLU A 396 -15.09 -9.94 -18.93
N GLY A 397 -14.84 -10.87 -19.84
CA GLY A 397 -13.83 -10.74 -20.89
C GLY A 397 -12.92 -11.97 -20.97
N PRO A 398 -12.04 -12.03 -21.98
CA PRO A 398 -11.14 -13.16 -22.20
C PRO A 398 -9.96 -13.19 -21.23
N THR A 399 -9.66 -12.08 -20.55
CA THR A 399 -8.45 -11.94 -19.73
C THR A 399 -8.73 -12.29 -18.28
N GLU A 400 -8.35 -13.51 -17.89
CA GLU A 400 -8.54 -14.04 -16.54
C GLU A 400 -7.23 -14.15 -15.75
N ILE A 401 -7.34 -13.96 -14.44
CA ILE A 401 -6.27 -14.28 -13.49
C ILE A 401 -6.44 -15.73 -13.05
N GLU A 402 -5.44 -16.58 -13.26
CA GLU A 402 -5.57 -18.02 -13.00
C GLU A 402 -5.81 -18.36 -11.51
N LYS A 403 -5.17 -17.61 -10.61
CA LYS A 403 -5.24 -17.79 -9.15
C LYS A 403 -4.91 -16.51 -8.39
N SER A 404 -5.50 -16.36 -7.20
CA SER A 404 -5.11 -15.32 -6.25
C SER A 404 -3.68 -15.53 -5.76
N GLY A 405 -2.90 -14.45 -5.63
CA GLY A 405 -1.56 -14.53 -5.08
C GLY A 405 -0.69 -13.31 -5.38
N GLY A 406 0.50 -13.31 -4.77
CA GLY A 406 1.53 -12.30 -5.01
C GLY A 406 2.34 -12.53 -6.29
N PHE A 407 3.04 -11.49 -6.73
CA PHE A 407 3.94 -11.46 -7.89
C PHE A 407 3.27 -11.96 -9.18
N LEU A 408 2.07 -11.43 -9.44
CA LEU A 408 1.36 -11.70 -10.67
C LEU A 408 2.16 -11.13 -11.85
N LYS A 409 2.36 -11.95 -12.88
CA LYS A 409 2.98 -11.49 -14.13
C LYS A 409 2.10 -10.43 -14.78
N LYS A 410 2.71 -9.58 -15.61
CA LYS A 410 1.96 -8.58 -16.38
C LYS A 410 0.82 -9.25 -17.14
N VAL A 411 -0.38 -8.69 -16.97
CA VAL A 411 -1.60 -9.09 -17.66
C VAL A 411 -1.91 -7.99 -18.68
N HIS A 412 -2.34 -8.38 -19.87
CA HIS A 412 -2.72 -7.46 -20.94
C HIS A 412 -4.22 -7.56 -21.15
N TYR A 413 -4.94 -6.50 -20.82
CA TYR A 413 -6.37 -6.41 -21.04
C TYR A 413 -6.68 -5.93 -22.45
N THR A 414 -7.89 -6.20 -22.92
CA THR A 414 -8.39 -5.81 -24.24
C THR A 414 -9.72 -5.07 -24.11
N ALA A 415 -10.25 -4.62 -25.25
CA ALA A 415 -11.55 -3.95 -25.30
C ALA A 415 -12.74 -4.88 -24.99
N GLU A 416 -12.49 -6.18 -24.90
CA GLU A 416 -13.50 -7.17 -24.46
C GLU A 416 -13.51 -7.35 -22.94
N ASP A 417 -12.51 -6.81 -22.23
CA ASP A 417 -12.44 -6.86 -20.78
C ASP A 417 -13.20 -5.70 -20.14
N ILE A 418 -14.18 -6.06 -19.31
CA ILE A 418 -15.05 -5.12 -18.61
C ILE A 418 -14.92 -5.38 -17.10
N ARG A 419 -14.81 -4.31 -16.32
CA ARG A 419 -14.82 -4.36 -14.85
C ARG A 419 -15.99 -3.55 -14.32
N TYR A 420 -16.66 -4.08 -13.31
CA TYR A 420 -17.89 -3.50 -12.78
C TYR A 420 -17.74 -3.01 -11.35
N THR A 421 -18.26 -1.82 -11.10
CA THR A 421 -18.43 -1.26 -9.75
C THR A 421 -19.85 -0.71 -9.62
N GLN A 422 -20.28 -0.44 -8.39
CA GLN A 422 -21.61 0.07 -8.10
C GLN A 422 -21.57 1.23 -7.09
N SER A 423 -22.44 2.21 -7.25
CA SER A 423 -22.68 3.24 -6.24
C SER A 423 -23.22 2.63 -4.93
N LYS A 424 -22.92 3.25 -3.78
CA LYS A 424 -23.40 2.78 -2.46
C LYS A 424 -24.93 2.73 -2.33
N ASP A 425 -25.64 3.59 -3.06
CA ASP A 425 -27.10 3.59 -3.07
C ASP A 425 -27.70 2.58 -4.07
N HIS A 426 -26.85 1.81 -4.74
CA HIS A 426 -27.16 0.77 -5.71
C HIS A 426 -27.90 1.23 -6.98
N LYS A 427 -28.06 2.55 -7.19
CA LYS A 427 -28.78 3.10 -8.36
C LYS A 427 -27.94 3.18 -9.62
N THR A 428 -26.62 3.10 -9.50
CA THR A 428 -25.71 3.20 -10.63
C THR A 428 -24.73 2.03 -10.63
N VAL A 429 -24.63 1.36 -11.77
CA VAL A 429 -23.53 0.42 -12.08
C VAL A 429 -22.60 1.10 -13.07
N TYR A 430 -21.30 0.97 -12.87
CA TYR A 430 -20.29 1.45 -13.81
C TYR A 430 -19.67 0.25 -14.51
N ALA A 431 -19.64 0.29 -15.84
CA ALA A 431 -18.95 -0.68 -16.68
C ALA A 431 -17.69 -0.02 -17.24
N ILE A 432 -16.54 -0.43 -16.73
CA ILE A 432 -15.21 0.07 -17.11
C ILE A 432 -14.64 -0.86 -18.18
N VAL A 433 -14.64 -0.41 -19.43
CA VAL A 433 -14.06 -1.14 -20.57
C VAL A 433 -12.59 -0.78 -20.68
N LEU A 434 -11.71 -1.78 -20.59
CA LEU A 434 -10.27 -1.59 -20.36
C LEU A 434 -9.45 -1.26 -21.61
N ASP A 435 -10.09 -1.15 -22.77
CA ASP A 435 -9.50 -0.60 -23.98
C ASP A 435 -10.61 -0.08 -24.90
N ARG A 436 -10.27 0.63 -25.98
CA ARG A 436 -11.27 1.17 -26.91
C ARG A 436 -11.91 0.05 -27.74
N PRO A 437 -13.22 -0.18 -27.63
CA PRO A 437 -13.93 -1.15 -28.46
C PRO A 437 -14.12 -0.64 -29.88
N GLU A 438 -14.08 -1.56 -30.84
CA GLU A 438 -14.49 -1.29 -32.22
C GLU A 438 -16.01 -1.52 -32.35
N GLY A 439 -16.79 -0.43 -32.28
CA GLY A 439 -18.22 -0.47 -32.52
C GLY A 439 -19.05 -0.94 -31.31
N GLN A 440 -19.68 -2.11 -31.41
CA GLN A 440 -20.70 -2.56 -30.46
C GLN A 440 -20.11 -3.50 -29.41
N ILE A 441 -20.34 -3.20 -28.13
CA ILE A 441 -20.01 -4.04 -26.99
C ILE A 441 -21.28 -4.75 -26.52
N LEU A 442 -21.15 -5.99 -26.09
CA LEU A 442 -22.19 -6.73 -25.39
C LEU A 442 -21.75 -6.99 -23.95
N MET A 443 -22.40 -6.32 -23.01
CA MET A 443 -22.24 -6.53 -21.57
C MET A 443 -23.14 -7.71 -21.15
N LYS A 444 -22.58 -8.93 -21.12
CA LYS A 444 -23.35 -10.17 -20.92
C LYS A 444 -23.88 -10.27 -19.49
N SER A 445 -23.11 -9.75 -18.54
CA SER A 445 -23.44 -9.76 -17.11
C SER A 445 -24.60 -8.81 -16.75
N VAL A 446 -24.92 -7.84 -17.62
CA VAL A 446 -26.00 -6.87 -17.41
C VAL A 446 -27.30 -7.38 -18.04
N THR A 447 -28.17 -7.92 -17.20
CA THR A 447 -29.42 -8.59 -17.57
C THR A 447 -30.62 -7.65 -17.47
N ALA A 448 -31.78 -8.07 -17.99
CA ALA A 448 -33.01 -7.28 -17.88
C ALA A 448 -33.46 -7.06 -16.41
N SER A 449 -33.09 -7.96 -15.48
CA SER A 449 -33.38 -7.79 -14.05
C SER A 449 -32.57 -6.68 -13.39
N ASP A 450 -31.51 -6.20 -14.03
CA ASP A 450 -30.72 -5.09 -13.52
C ASP A 450 -31.41 -3.74 -13.72
N GLY A 451 -32.46 -3.68 -14.56
CA GLY A 451 -33.35 -2.52 -14.64
C GLY A 451 -32.72 -1.27 -15.25
N VAL A 452 -31.70 -1.42 -16.09
CA VAL A 452 -31.02 -0.26 -16.72
C VAL A 452 -32.03 0.62 -17.47
N ALA A 453 -32.14 1.86 -17.00
CA ALA A 453 -33.02 2.90 -17.52
C ALA A 453 -32.27 3.97 -18.34
N GLY A 454 -30.95 4.06 -18.20
CA GLY A 454 -30.13 4.99 -18.97
C GLY A 454 -28.66 4.59 -19.02
N VAL A 455 -28.01 4.90 -20.15
CA VAL A 455 -26.57 4.68 -20.36
C VAL A 455 -25.94 5.99 -20.81
N SER A 456 -24.82 6.34 -20.19
CA SER A 456 -23.99 7.49 -20.57
C SER A 456 -22.52 7.13 -20.47
N LEU A 457 -21.65 7.87 -21.14
CA LEU A 457 -20.20 7.71 -21.05
C LEU A 457 -19.62 8.85 -20.23
N LEU A 458 -18.86 8.54 -19.16
CA LEU A 458 -18.25 9.58 -18.35
C LEU A 458 -17.25 10.42 -19.16
N GLY A 459 -17.22 11.73 -18.89
CA GLY A 459 -16.39 12.68 -19.64
C GLY A 459 -16.90 13.03 -21.05
N SER A 460 -18.04 12.47 -21.47
CA SER A 460 -18.65 12.73 -22.77
C SER A 460 -20.08 13.25 -22.63
N GLY A 461 -20.44 14.18 -23.53
CA GLY A 461 -21.83 14.65 -23.70
C GLY A 461 -22.56 13.98 -24.86
N VAL A 462 -21.94 12.97 -25.49
CA VAL A 462 -22.50 12.28 -26.65
C VAL A 462 -23.55 11.26 -26.20
N ASP A 463 -24.69 11.25 -26.86
CA ASP A 463 -25.75 10.26 -26.63
C ASP A 463 -25.25 8.86 -26.98
N ILE A 464 -25.49 7.90 -26.08
CA ILE A 464 -25.06 6.52 -26.27
C ILE A 464 -26.20 5.70 -26.88
N GLU A 465 -25.95 5.04 -28.00
CA GLU A 465 -26.87 4.05 -28.56
C GLU A 465 -26.75 2.74 -27.77
N TRP A 466 -27.85 2.30 -27.14
CA TRP A 466 -27.87 1.06 -26.37
C TRP A 466 -29.22 0.33 -26.46
N LYS A 467 -29.19 -0.97 -26.19
CA LYS A 467 -30.38 -1.83 -26.18
C LYS A 467 -30.20 -3.00 -25.22
N GLN A 468 -31.14 -3.15 -24.28
CA GLN A 468 -31.24 -4.37 -23.50
C GLN A 468 -31.76 -5.52 -24.38
N THR A 469 -31.04 -6.64 -24.39
CA THR A 469 -31.43 -7.86 -25.10
C THR A 469 -31.46 -9.06 -24.16
N ALA A 470 -31.92 -10.22 -24.65
CA ALA A 470 -31.86 -11.47 -23.90
C ALA A 470 -30.41 -11.96 -23.63
N ALA A 471 -29.44 -11.51 -24.43
CA ALA A 471 -28.04 -11.88 -24.30
C ALA A 471 -27.21 -10.93 -23.41
N GLY A 472 -27.79 -9.80 -23.00
CA GLY A 472 -27.11 -8.75 -22.23
C GLY A 472 -27.48 -7.34 -22.70
N LEU A 473 -26.86 -6.35 -22.08
CA LEU A 473 -26.95 -4.95 -22.48
C LEU A 473 -25.97 -4.69 -23.62
N SER A 474 -26.48 -4.27 -24.76
CA SER A 474 -25.60 -3.89 -25.86
C SER A 474 -25.46 -2.38 -25.96
N VAL A 475 -24.22 -1.92 -26.11
CA VAL A 475 -23.84 -0.51 -26.12
C VAL A 475 -22.93 -0.26 -27.31
N ARG A 476 -23.16 0.81 -28.07
CA ARG A 476 -22.28 1.22 -29.16
C ARG A 476 -21.34 2.33 -28.69
N MET A 477 -20.05 2.11 -28.88
CA MET A 477 -19.03 3.12 -28.66
C MET A 477 -19.18 4.24 -29.70
N PRO A 478 -19.33 5.52 -29.28
CA PRO A 478 -19.42 6.61 -30.23
C PRO A 478 -18.09 6.87 -30.94
N GLU A 479 -18.15 7.26 -32.21
CA GLU A 479 -16.96 7.54 -33.04
C GLU A 479 -16.19 8.77 -32.53
N ASP A 480 -16.91 9.83 -32.14
CA ASP A 480 -16.38 11.15 -31.76
C ASP A 480 -15.94 11.28 -30.29
N VAL A 481 -15.49 10.18 -29.67
CA VAL A 481 -14.94 10.19 -28.30
C VAL A 481 -13.42 10.18 -28.36
N ALA A 482 -12.76 11.08 -27.63
CA ALA A 482 -11.30 11.13 -27.53
C ALA A 482 -10.70 9.79 -27.06
N GLU A 483 -9.48 9.50 -27.50
CA GLU A 483 -8.76 8.32 -27.02
C GLU A 483 -8.47 8.44 -25.52
N ALA A 484 -8.73 7.34 -24.80
CA ALA A 484 -8.47 7.18 -23.38
C ALA A 484 -7.99 5.75 -23.11
N HIS A 485 -7.34 5.56 -21.95
CA HIS A 485 -6.83 4.27 -21.49
C HIS A 485 -7.93 3.26 -21.17
N ALA A 486 -9.04 3.73 -20.60
CA ALA A 486 -10.24 2.94 -20.34
C ALA A 486 -11.48 3.84 -20.40
N TYR A 487 -12.64 3.25 -20.70
CA TYR A 487 -13.89 3.96 -20.96
C TYR A 487 -14.97 3.51 -19.99
N VAL A 488 -15.63 4.47 -19.32
CA VAL A 488 -16.60 4.17 -18.26
C VAL A 488 -18.02 4.48 -18.70
N PHE A 489 -18.80 3.43 -18.94
CA PHE A 489 -20.24 3.54 -19.13
C PHE A 489 -20.95 3.56 -17.78
N LYS A 490 -21.69 4.64 -17.52
CA LYS A 490 -22.55 4.82 -16.35
C LYS A 490 -23.95 4.30 -16.68
N LEU A 491 -24.37 3.25 -15.98
CA LEU A 491 -25.66 2.56 -16.15
C LEU A 491 -26.59 2.95 -14.98
N ASN A 492 -27.59 3.79 -15.25
CA ASN A 492 -28.59 4.17 -14.26
C ASN A 492 -29.70 3.12 -14.20
N ARG A 493 -30.10 2.71 -13.00
CA ARG A 493 -31.09 1.64 -12.73
C ARG A 493 -32.37 2.18 -12.12
#